data_AF-A0A7M3SDJ7-F1
#
_entry.id   AF-A0A7M3SDJ7-F1
#
_cell.length_a   1.000
_cell.length_b   1.000
_cell.length_c   1.000
_cell.angle_alpha   90.00
_cell.angle_beta   90.00
_cell.angle_gamma   90.00
#
_symmetry.space_group_name_H-M   'P 1'
#
loop_
_entity.id
_entity.type
_entity.pdbx_description
1 polymer ?
#
loop_
_entity_poly.entity_id
_entity_poly.type
_entity_poly.pdbx_seq_one_letter_code
_entity_poly.pdbx_strand_id
1 'polypeptide(L)'
;MVQQNIDFIGGGFKLTLPYTFGGWILWIIGLIITGIGVVAAVSDPVGLAVSVIGLIVMAAASPGSMSAGLHKMRKEAIAPEILQAKAEQSGYTMENWFLQQSTLVPTNDPSDWILPAPGPQTWSNNMYAPHGDGTPLPEHPAKVGTPQPATMTSYLIFAGTAAILTLVVGAVITMDEAAEAGIVPALVIAALGLILTLVNFFRAKALRQMLDTPTSLVRSAAVGHPELVGQVRPWAAGTMTVHVDSNQSMSMPNMLGYEWTYEQKQCRTVTDNEGNSREECNWVTIRTDNGGMPFILQDGTGGIKVNLESFKRTNYGQFIKRWDGAFAQTLGKQLMASAVAGLLGGARVKAHRWTLYGLRSGDPVYVLGATKPRPATEVQADPQADGTVGHTTIEVWGNEDAPGMKCTLMRGTELSNVGKSRSGLEMMVPPILLLLGGLSLIGLA
;
A
#
# COMPACT_ATOMS: atom_id res chain seq x y z
N MET A 1 14.15 12.15 -25.17
CA MET A 1 13.10 11.40 -24.42
C MET A 1 11.77 11.88 -24.94
N VAL A 2 10.91 10.98 -25.40
CA VAL A 2 9.53 11.34 -25.78
C VAL A 2 8.83 11.71 -24.47
N GLN A 3 8.67 13.01 -24.23
CA GLN A 3 7.87 13.54 -23.13
C GLN A 3 6.41 13.22 -23.47
N GLN A 4 5.97 12.00 -23.14
CA GLN A 4 4.58 11.62 -23.31
C GLN A 4 3.75 12.44 -22.31
N ASN A 5 2.83 13.24 -22.85
CA ASN A 5 1.84 14.05 -22.14
C ASN A 5 0.91 13.17 -21.30
N ILE A 6 1.38 12.67 -20.16
CA ILE A 6 0.48 12.29 -19.10
C ILE A 6 0.23 13.56 -18.30
N ASP A 7 -1.00 14.02 -18.39
CA ASP A 7 -1.48 15.07 -17.52
C ASP A 7 -1.55 14.48 -16.10
N PHE A 8 -0.62 14.92 -15.25
CA PHE A 8 -0.61 14.60 -13.83
C PHE A 8 -1.73 15.35 -13.08
N ILE A 9 -2.49 16.20 -13.78
CA ILE A 9 -3.72 16.81 -13.31
C ILE A 9 -4.90 16.02 -13.87
N GLY A 10 -5.56 15.23 -13.03
CA GLY A 10 -6.65 14.35 -13.46
C GLY A 10 -7.93 15.06 -13.91
N GLY A 11 -8.06 16.37 -13.64
CA GLY A 11 -9.23 17.16 -14.01
C GLY A 11 -10.51 16.76 -13.28
N GLY A 12 -11.67 17.08 -13.88
CA GLY A 12 -12.99 16.78 -13.32
C GLY A 12 -13.35 15.30 -13.41
N PHE A 13 -13.66 14.82 -14.61
CA PHE A 13 -14.04 13.42 -14.84
C PHE A 13 -13.02 12.68 -15.70
N LYS A 14 -12.65 11.47 -15.29
CA LYS A 14 -11.78 10.58 -16.08
C LYS A 14 -12.33 9.15 -16.10
N LEU A 15 -12.62 8.65 -17.29
CA LEU A 15 -13.01 7.25 -17.48
C LEU A 15 -11.80 6.34 -17.17
N THR A 16 -11.92 5.48 -16.16
CA THR A 16 -10.86 4.57 -15.73
C THR A 16 -11.29 3.12 -15.91
N LEU A 17 -10.67 2.45 -16.89
CA LEU A 17 -10.88 1.03 -17.14
C LEU A 17 -9.71 0.21 -16.59
N PRO A 18 -9.93 -1.08 -16.28
CA PRO A 18 -8.85 -1.97 -15.89
C PRO A 18 -7.72 -2.01 -16.94
N TYR A 19 -6.49 -2.17 -16.48
CA TYR A 19 -5.30 -2.29 -17.36
C TYR A 19 -4.53 -3.60 -17.14
N THR A 20 -4.94 -4.41 -16.18
CA THR A 20 -4.42 -5.76 -15.95
C THR A 20 -5.42 -6.80 -16.45
N PHE A 21 -4.90 -7.96 -16.87
CA PHE A 21 -5.74 -9.05 -17.35
C PHE A 21 -6.76 -9.52 -16.29
N GLY A 22 -6.30 -9.71 -15.05
CA GLY A 22 -7.19 -10.06 -13.93
C GLY A 22 -8.23 -8.98 -13.62
N GLY A 23 -7.88 -7.70 -13.77
CA GLY A 23 -8.82 -6.60 -13.60
C GLY A 23 -9.94 -6.62 -14.65
N TRP A 24 -9.61 -6.93 -15.91
CA TRP A 24 -10.62 -7.10 -16.97
C TRP A 24 -11.55 -8.28 -16.71
N ILE A 25 -11.02 -9.43 -16.27
CA ILE A 25 -11.84 -10.58 -15.90
C ILE A 25 -12.85 -10.20 -14.82
N LEU A 26 -12.38 -9.59 -13.71
CA LEU A 26 -13.24 -9.16 -12.63
C LEU A 26 -14.29 -8.15 -13.09
N TRP A 27 -13.90 -7.19 -13.93
CA TRP A 27 -14.82 -6.18 -14.45
C TRP A 27 -15.93 -6.79 -15.33
N ILE A 28 -15.60 -7.73 -16.21
CA ILE A 28 -16.59 -8.44 -17.05
C ILE A 28 -17.53 -9.28 -16.18
N ILE A 29 -17.00 -9.99 -15.18
CA ILE A 29 -17.83 -10.75 -14.23
C ILE A 29 -18.81 -9.80 -13.51
N GLY A 30 -18.32 -8.66 -13.01
CA GLY A 30 -19.16 -7.65 -12.38
C GLY A 30 -20.24 -7.10 -13.32
N LEU A 31 -19.90 -6.88 -14.60
CA LEU A 31 -20.87 -6.45 -15.62
C LEU A 31 -21.97 -7.50 -15.86
N ILE A 32 -21.60 -8.77 -15.97
CA ILE A 32 -22.55 -9.88 -16.15
C ILE A 32 -23.48 -9.99 -14.94
N ILE A 33 -22.94 -9.96 -13.72
CA ILE A 33 -23.73 -10.00 -12.48
C ILE A 33 -24.70 -8.81 -12.43
N THR A 34 -24.24 -7.62 -12.83
CA THR A 34 -25.09 -6.43 -12.91
C THR A 34 -26.24 -6.63 -13.89
N GLY A 35 -25.99 -7.19 -15.07
CA GLY A 35 -27.03 -7.51 -16.04
C GLY A 35 -28.05 -8.52 -15.51
N ILE A 36 -27.60 -9.56 -14.82
CA ILE A 36 -28.49 -10.57 -14.20
C ILE A 36 -29.42 -9.92 -13.18
N GLY A 37 -28.88 -9.04 -12.32
CA GLY A 37 -29.69 -8.35 -11.32
C GLY A 37 -30.73 -7.40 -11.93
N VAL A 38 -30.40 -6.71 -13.02
CA VAL A 38 -31.35 -5.86 -13.76
C VAL A 38 -32.49 -6.71 -14.35
N VAL A 39 -32.19 -7.88 -14.90
CA VAL A 39 -33.23 -8.79 -15.42
C VAL A 39 -34.10 -9.34 -14.28
N ALA A 40 -33.50 -9.74 -13.15
CA ALA A 40 -34.25 -10.20 -11.98
C ALA A 40 -35.16 -9.11 -11.41
N ALA A 41 -34.72 -7.85 -11.47
CA ALA A 41 -35.49 -6.68 -11.03
C ALA A 41 -36.79 -6.46 -11.81
N VAL A 42 -36.94 -7.04 -13.01
CA VAL A 42 -38.17 -6.98 -13.80
C VAL A 42 -39.30 -7.76 -13.13
N SER A 43 -38.98 -8.88 -12.47
CA SER A 43 -39.97 -9.69 -11.74
C SER A 43 -40.13 -9.29 -10.29
N ASP A 44 -39.02 -8.95 -9.62
CA ASP A 44 -39.00 -8.58 -8.20
C ASP A 44 -37.97 -7.48 -7.99
N PRO A 45 -38.36 -6.27 -7.54
CA PRO A 45 -37.43 -5.17 -7.29
C PRO A 45 -36.24 -5.51 -6.36
N VAL A 46 -36.40 -6.49 -5.46
CA VAL A 46 -35.30 -6.99 -4.60
C VAL A 46 -34.17 -7.62 -5.43
N GLY A 47 -34.46 -8.07 -6.66
CA GLY A 47 -33.46 -8.54 -7.64
C GLY A 47 -32.34 -7.53 -7.93
N LEU A 48 -32.56 -6.23 -7.69
CA LEU A 48 -31.52 -5.20 -7.77
C LEU A 48 -30.36 -5.41 -6.78
N ALA A 49 -30.55 -6.21 -5.71
CA ALA A 49 -29.47 -6.58 -4.79
C ALA A 49 -28.33 -7.31 -5.51
N VAL A 50 -28.65 -8.12 -6.52
CA VAL A 50 -27.64 -8.79 -7.37
C VAL A 50 -26.86 -7.75 -8.19
N SER A 51 -27.53 -6.71 -8.67
CA SER A 51 -26.88 -5.60 -9.39
C SER A 51 -25.92 -4.82 -8.50
N VAL A 52 -26.25 -4.62 -7.23
CA VAL A 52 -25.36 -3.97 -6.24
C VAL A 52 -24.03 -4.74 -6.14
N ILE A 53 -24.07 -6.07 -6.05
CA ILE A 53 -22.86 -6.90 -5.98
C ILE A 53 -22.02 -6.73 -7.25
N GLY A 54 -22.65 -6.78 -8.43
CA GLY A 54 -21.96 -6.60 -9.70
C GLY A 54 -21.26 -5.23 -9.82
N LEU A 55 -21.94 -4.16 -9.41
CA LEU A 55 -21.40 -2.80 -9.41
C LEU A 55 -20.26 -2.63 -8.40
N ILE A 56 -20.33 -3.24 -7.22
CA ILE A 56 -19.22 -3.23 -6.24
C ILE A 56 -17.99 -3.93 -6.83
N VAL A 57 -18.18 -5.07 -7.51
CA VAL A 57 -17.09 -5.78 -8.20
C VAL A 57 -16.47 -4.91 -9.30
N MET A 58 -17.28 -4.23 -10.12
CA MET A 58 -16.78 -3.29 -11.14
C MET A 58 -16.03 -2.10 -10.51
N ALA A 59 -16.53 -1.56 -9.40
CA ALA A 59 -15.87 -0.49 -8.66
C ALA A 59 -14.51 -0.93 -8.10
N ALA A 60 -14.42 -2.15 -7.56
CA ALA A 60 -13.17 -2.73 -7.07
C ALA A 60 -12.15 -2.96 -8.21
N ALA A 61 -12.61 -3.36 -9.39
CA ALA A 61 -11.76 -3.55 -10.57
C ALA A 61 -11.32 -2.23 -11.24
N SER A 62 -12.02 -1.13 -10.96
CA SER A 62 -11.74 0.18 -11.56
C SER A 62 -10.54 0.87 -10.87
N PRO A 63 -9.44 1.11 -11.59
CA PRO A 63 -8.23 1.71 -11.02
C PRO A 63 -8.40 3.22 -10.79
N GLY A 64 -7.48 3.79 -10.01
CA GLY A 64 -7.38 5.25 -9.85
C GLY A 64 -7.01 5.95 -11.17
N SER A 65 -7.29 7.26 -11.23
CA SER A 65 -7.16 8.11 -12.43
C SER A 65 -5.81 8.04 -13.15
N MET A 66 -4.72 7.78 -12.43
CA MET A 66 -3.37 7.77 -12.99
C MET A 66 -2.74 6.37 -13.03
N SER A 67 -3.32 5.37 -12.38
CA SER A 67 -2.64 4.08 -12.19
C SER A 67 -2.33 3.36 -13.50
N ALA A 68 -3.23 3.41 -14.49
CA ALA A 68 -3.00 2.85 -15.82
C ALA A 68 -1.90 3.59 -16.59
N GLY A 69 -1.87 4.93 -16.49
CA GLY A 69 -0.85 5.77 -17.11
C GLY A 69 0.53 5.52 -16.52
N LEU A 70 0.63 5.47 -15.19
CA LEU A 70 1.90 5.17 -14.49
C LEU A 70 2.40 3.76 -14.80
N HIS A 71 1.50 2.78 -14.90
CA HIS A 71 1.87 1.42 -15.30
C HIS A 71 2.43 1.37 -16.73
N LYS A 72 1.84 2.14 -17.65
CA LYS A 72 2.34 2.27 -19.03
C LYS A 72 3.71 2.98 -19.05
N MET A 73 3.86 4.09 -18.32
CA MET A 73 5.15 4.79 -18.20
C MET A 73 6.25 3.88 -17.69
N ARG A 74 5.98 3.09 -16.66
CA ARG A 74 6.96 2.15 -16.11
C ARG A 74 7.47 1.16 -17.15
N LYS A 75 6.59 0.66 -18.02
CA LYS A 75 6.95 -0.27 -19.09
C LYS A 75 7.76 0.38 -20.21
N GLU A 76 7.56 1.67 -20.44
CA GLU A 76 8.20 2.40 -21.54
C GLU A 76 9.50 3.11 -21.13
N ALA A 77 9.58 3.59 -19.89
CA ALA A 77 10.71 4.38 -19.38
C ALA A 77 11.89 3.52 -18.93
N ILE A 78 11.65 2.29 -18.48
CA ILE A 78 12.69 1.37 -18.02
C ILE A 78 13.17 0.54 -19.20
N ALA A 79 14.49 0.42 -19.35
CA ALA A 79 15.09 -0.39 -20.40
C ALA A 79 14.57 -1.86 -20.33
N PRO A 80 14.27 -2.48 -21.48
CA PRO A 80 13.69 -3.82 -21.52
C PRO A 80 14.58 -4.87 -20.85
N GLU A 81 15.90 -4.73 -20.91
CA GLU A 81 16.88 -5.60 -20.27
C GLU A 81 16.75 -5.59 -18.73
N ILE A 82 16.55 -4.41 -18.13
CA ILE A 82 16.35 -4.26 -16.68
C ILE A 82 15.01 -4.88 -16.27
N LEU A 83 13.97 -4.68 -17.08
CA LEU A 83 12.66 -5.29 -16.85
C LEU A 83 12.71 -6.82 -16.95
N GLN A 84 13.48 -7.36 -17.90
CA GLN A 84 13.71 -8.79 -18.05
C GLN A 84 14.48 -9.37 -16.86
N ALA A 85 15.60 -8.75 -16.47
CA ALA A 85 16.37 -9.18 -15.30
C ALA A 85 15.51 -9.18 -14.02
N LYS A 86 14.65 -8.17 -13.87
CA LYS A 86 13.68 -8.12 -12.76
C LYS A 86 12.60 -9.20 -12.88
N ALA A 87 12.11 -9.48 -14.09
CA ALA A 87 11.14 -10.54 -14.34
C ALA A 87 11.72 -11.94 -14.03
N GLU A 88 12.99 -12.17 -14.33
CA GLU A 88 13.69 -13.43 -14.01
C GLU A 88 13.90 -13.64 -12.50
N GLN A 89 14.16 -12.55 -11.77
CA GLN A 89 14.32 -12.58 -10.31
C GLN A 89 12.98 -12.57 -9.56
N SER A 90 11.88 -12.30 -10.24
CA SER A 90 10.55 -12.20 -9.65
C SER A 90 9.64 -13.34 -10.08
N GLY A 91 8.56 -13.54 -9.34
CA GLY A 91 7.61 -14.63 -9.57
C GLY A 91 7.62 -15.67 -8.47
N TYR A 92 6.95 -16.77 -8.77
CA TYR A 92 6.79 -17.91 -7.88
C TYR A 92 7.84 -18.96 -8.24
N THR A 93 8.66 -19.33 -7.26
CA THR A 93 9.70 -20.34 -7.38
C THR A 93 9.45 -21.43 -6.35
N MET A 94 9.45 -22.68 -6.80
CA MET A 94 9.32 -23.84 -5.91
C MET A 94 10.69 -24.42 -5.64
N GLU A 95 11.17 -24.24 -4.42
CA GLU A 95 12.51 -24.66 -4.01
C GLU A 95 12.55 -26.16 -3.70
N ASN A 96 11.50 -26.67 -3.05
CA ASN A 96 11.39 -28.08 -2.74
C ASN A 96 9.93 -28.54 -2.81
N TRP A 97 9.62 -29.36 -3.82
CA TRP A 97 8.29 -29.95 -4.01
C TRP A 97 7.84 -30.81 -2.82
N PHE A 98 8.73 -31.67 -2.31
CA PHE A 98 8.39 -32.61 -1.23
C PHE A 98 8.12 -31.90 0.10
N LEU A 99 8.85 -30.84 0.40
CA LEU A 99 8.64 -30.03 1.61
C LEU A 99 7.61 -28.90 1.40
N GLN A 100 7.06 -28.79 0.19
CA GLN A 100 6.19 -27.70 -0.26
C GLN A 100 6.79 -26.32 0.04
N GLN A 101 8.11 -26.19 -0.10
CA GLN A 101 8.81 -24.93 0.11
C GLN A 101 8.79 -24.13 -1.17
N SER A 102 8.29 -22.91 -1.08
CA SER A 102 8.22 -21.99 -2.21
C SER A 102 8.54 -20.57 -1.78
N THR A 103 9.04 -19.81 -2.74
CA THR A 103 9.32 -18.39 -2.61
C THR A 103 8.51 -17.61 -3.61
N LEU A 104 8.06 -16.43 -3.20
CA LEU A 104 7.32 -15.50 -4.03
C LEU A 104 7.95 -14.11 -3.90
N VAL A 105 8.44 -13.60 -5.03
CA VAL A 105 8.88 -12.21 -5.17
C VAL A 105 7.88 -11.51 -6.08
N PRO A 106 7.25 -10.38 -5.69
CA PRO A 106 6.27 -9.73 -6.54
C PRO A 106 6.83 -9.32 -7.90
N THR A 107 6.09 -9.66 -8.95
CA THR A 107 6.44 -9.31 -10.34
C THR A 107 6.15 -7.85 -10.68
N ASN A 108 5.18 -7.24 -9.99
CA ASN A 108 4.85 -5.83 -10.14
C ASN A 108 4.67 -5.18 -8.78
N ASP A 109 5.73 -4.53 -8.29
CA ASP A 109 5.66 -3.75 -7.06
C ASP A 109 5.15 -2.33 -7.38
N PRO A 110 3.98 -1.92 -6.85
CA PRO A 110 3.47 -0.57 -7.03
C PRO A 110 4.43 0.49 -6.48
N SER A 111 5.14 0.23 -5.38
CA SER A 111 5.98 1.19 -4.67
C SER A 111 7.38 1.34 -5.27
N ASP A 112 7.71 0.63 -6.34
CA ASP A 112 9.01 0.76 -7.01
C ASP A 112 9.02 1.94 -8.01
N TRP A 113 10.21 2.31 -8.47
CA TRP A 113 10.42 3.34 -9.49
C TRP A 113 9.55 3.09 -10.74
N ILE A 114 9.04 4.18 -11.29
CA ILE A 114 8.31 4.32 -12.55
C ILE A 114 9.25 4.81 -13.65
N LEU A 115 10.10 5.80 -13.36
CA LEU A 115 11.18 6.29 -14.20
C LEU A 115 12.51 5.72 -13.73
N PRO A 116 13.50 5.55 -14.63
CA PRO A 116 14.80 5.01 -14.25
C PRO A 116 15.49 5.88 -13.19
N ALA A 117 16.01 5.22 -12.15
CA ALA A 117 16.81 5.84 -11.10
C ALA A 117 18.29 5.44 -11.21
N PRO A 118 19.22 6.28 -10.72
CA PRO A 118 20.64 5.98 -10.75
C PRO A 118 20.99 4.72 -9.95
N GLY A 119 21.72 3.78 -10.54
CA GLY A 119 22.19 2.57 -9.86
C GLY A 119 23.44 2.82 -9.01
N PRO A 120 23.79 1.90 -8.09
CA PRO A 120 24.95 2.01 -7.19
C PRO A 120 26.28 2.38 -7.87
N GLN A 121 26.49 1.90 -9.09
CA GLN A 121 27.72 2.15 -9.87
C GLN A 121 27.90 3.61 -10.30
N THR A 122 26.82 4.40 -10.28
CA THR A 122 26.83 5.81 -10.68
C THR A 122 26.80 6.77 -9.48
N TRP A 123 26.73 6.23 -8.27
CA TRP A 123 26.65 7.04 -7.07
C TRP A 123 28.00 7.73 -6.80
N SER A 124 27.92 8.95 -6.28
CA SER A 124 29.09 9.69 -5.83
C SER A 124 29.71 8.98 -4.62
N ASN A 125 31.04 9.03 -4.53
CA ASN A 125 31.78 8.55 -3.35
C ASN A 125 31.44 9.36 -2.08
N ASN A 126 31.15 10.67 -2.24
CA ASN A 126 30.59 11.48 -1.17
C ASN A 126 29.06 11.35 -1.19
N MET A 127 28.52 10.85 -0.08
CA MET A 127 27.08 10.58 0.08
C MET A 127 26.20 11.82 0.14
N TYR A 128 26.76 12.98 0.51
CA TYR A 128 26.05 14.25 0.57
C TYR A 128 26.16 15.09 -0.71
N ALA A 129 27.08 14.72 -1.59
CA ALA A 129 27.32 15.43 -2.83
C ALA A 129 26.14 15.28 -3.81
N PRO A 130 25.90 16.27 -4.69
CA PRO A 130 24.94 16.13 -5.78
C PRO A 130 25.26 14.91 -6.64
N HIS A 131 24.22 14.33 -7.25
CA HIS A 131 24.39 13.29 -8.26
C HIS A 131 24.46 13.92 -9.66
N GLY A 132 25.49 13.58 -10.42
CA GLY A 132 25.68 14.13 -11.77
C GLY A 132 25.82 15.66 -11.75
N ASP A 133 24.92 16.34 -12.45
CA ASP A 133 24.86 17.81 -12.55
C ASP A 133 24.15 18.49 -11.36
N GLY A 134 23.67 17.71 -10.38
CA GLY A 134 22.93 18.23 -9.24
C GLY A 134 21.49 18.64 -9.58
N THR A 135 20.96 18.18 -10.71
CA THR A 135 19.52 18.30 -10.98
C THR A 135 18.73 17.25 -10.18
N PRO A 136 17.46 17.54 -9.84
CA PRO A 136 16.62 16.59 -9.12
C PRO A 136 16.45 15.29 -9.90
N LEU A 137 16.19 14.17 -9.22
CA LEU A 137 15.92 12.89 -9.85
C LEU A 137 14.69 12.98 -10.79
N PRO A 138 14.60 12.11 -11.81
CA PRO A 138 13.51 12.18 -12.78
C PRO A 138 12.10 12.16 -12.19
N GLU A 139 11.85 11.41 -11.10
CA GLU A 139 10.54 11.40 -10.41
C GLU A 139 10.42 12.43 -9.28
N HIS A 140 11.41 13.28 -9.07
CA HIS A 140 11.32 14.29 -8.02
C HIS A 140 10.15 15.24 -8.35
N PRO A 141 9.29 15.62 -7.38
CA PRO A 141 8.13 16.48 -7.63
C PRO A 141 8.47 17.83 -8.28
N ALA A 142 9.66 18.37 -8.02
CA ALA A 142 10.19 19.54 -8.72
C ALA A 142 10.38 19.37 -10.25
N LYS A 143 10.46 18.14 -10.77
CA LYS A 143 10.55 17.83 -12.21
C LYS A 143 9.22 17.37 -12.81
N VAL A 144 8.48 16.49 -12.13
CA VAL A 144 7.23 15.90 -12.65
C VAL A 144 5.96 16.61 -12.20
N GLY A 145 6.04 17.43 -11.15
CA GLY A 145 4.89 18.01 -10.46
C GLY A 145 4.23 17.03 -9.50
N THR A 146 3.41 17.58 -8.59
CA THR A 146 2.58 16.79 -7.67
C THR A 146 1.37 16.24 -8.43
N PRO A 147 1.16 14.91 -8.44
CA PRO A 147 0.03 14.30 -9.14
C PRO A 147 -1.29 14.57 -8.42
N GLN A 148 -2.28 15.11 -9.13
CA GLN A 148 -3.61 15.37 -8.60
C GLN A 148 -4.62 14.37 -9.18
N PRO A 149 -5.26 13.51 -8.36
CA PRO A 149 -6.26 12.58 -8.85
C PRO A 149 -7.48 13.31 -9.39
N ALA A 150 -8.07 12.77 -10.46
CA ALA A 150 -9.32 13.29 -11.03
C ALA A 150 -10.43 13.33 -9.96
N THR A 151 -11.26 14.38 -9.94
CA THR A 151 -12.28 14.51 -8.89
C THR A 151 -13.29 13.37 -8.93
N MET A 152 -13.62 12.88 -10.13
CA MET A 152 -14.51 11.75 -10.38
C MET A 152 -13.91 10.79 -11.39
N THR A 153 -13.99 9.50 -11.13
CA THR A 153 -13.62 8.42 -12.05
C THR A 153 -14.76 7.43 -12.23
N SER A 154 -14.52 6.37 -13.01
CA SER A 154 -15.46 5.26 -13.13
C SER A 154 -15.79 4.62 -11.78
N TYR A 155 -14.90 4.72 -10.78
CA TYR A 155 -15.19 4.25 -9.44
C TYR A 155 -16.39 4.96 -8.82
N LEU A 156 -16.47 6.29 -8.88
CA LEU A 156 -17.61 7.02 -8.33
C LEU A 156 -18.92 6.65 -9.02
N ILE A 157 -18.89 6.40 -10.34
CA ILE A 157 -20.06 5.95 -11.08
C ILE A 157 -20.52 4.60 -10.51
N PHE A 158 -19.66 3.58 -10.51
CA PHE A 158 -20.07 2.24 -10.07
C PHE A 158 -20.40 2.17 -8.58
N ALA A 159 -19.57 2.75 -7.71
CA ALA A 159 -19.80 2.77 -6.26
C ALA A 159 -20.98 3.67 -5.87
N GLY A 160 -21.15 4.81 -6.54
CA GLY A 160 -22.28 5.72 -6.33
C GLY A 160 -23.60 5.08 -6.77
N THR A 161 -23.64 4.45 -7.95
CA THR A 161 -24.82 3.70 -8.40
C THR A 161 -25.09 2.50 -7.47
N ALA A 162 -24.07 1.78 -7.02
CA ALA A 162 -24.24 0.71 -6.03
C ALA A 162 -24.83 1.22 -4.71
N ALA A 163 -24.39 2.39 -4.23
CA ALA A 163 -24.94 3.01 -3.03
C ALA A 163 -26.42 3.39 -3.22
N ILE A 164 -26.77 3.98 -4.36
CA ILE A 164 -28.17 4.33 -4.68
C ILE A 164 -29.05 3.08 -4.77
N LEU A 165 -28.59 2.04 -5.48
CA LEU A 165 -29.37 0.79 -5.59
C LEU A 165 -29.50 0.06 -4.25
N THR A 166 -28.48 0.12 -3.38
CA THR A 166 -28.59 -0.37 -2.00
C THR A 166 -29.71 0.33 -1.23
N LEU A 167 -29.87 1.65 -1.41
CA LEU A 167 -30.94 2.41 -0.78
C LEU A 167 -32.32 2.05 -1.36
N VAL A 168 -32.42 1.83 -2.67
CA VAL A 168 -33.67 1.39 -3.31
C VAL A 168 -34.10 0.01 -2.80
N VAL A 169 -33.18 -0.96 -2.80
CA VAL A 169 -33.44 -2.30 -2.24
C VAL A 169 -33.80 -2.21 -0.76
N GLY A 170 -33.07 -1.40 0.01
CA GLY A 170 -33.37 -1.13 1.41
C GLY A 170 -34.79 -0.60 1.61
N ALA A 171 -35.21 0.39 0.81
CA ALA A 171 -36.56 0.95 0.87
C ALA A 171 -37.64 -0.10 0.58
N VAL A 172 -37.46 -0.90 -0.48
CA VAL A 172 -38.41 -1.98 -0.84
C VAL A 172 -38.58 -2.97 0.31
N ILE A 173 -37.47 -3.40 0.93
CA ILE A 173 -37.51 -4.34 2.05
C ILE A 173 -38.13 -3.71 3.31
N THR A 174 -37.80 -2.45 3.61
CA THR A 174 -38.35 -1.74 4.77
C THR A 174 -39.86 -1.52 4.64
N MET A 175 -40.35 -1.25 3.44
CA MET A 175 -41.78 -1.02 3.15
C MET A 175 -42.58 -2.32 2.98
N ASP A 176 -41.92 -3.48 2.93
CA ASP A 176 -42.60 -4.77 2.81
C ASP A 176 -43.14 -5.22 4.18
N GLU A 177 -44.43 -4.99 4.39
CA GLU A 177 -45.14 -5.39 5.61
C GLU A 177 -45.07 -6.91 5.88
N ALA A 178 -44.92 -7.73 4.83
CA ALA A 178 -44.82 -9.18 4.98
C ALA A 178 -43.43 -9.64 5.45
N ALA A 179 -42.40 -8.81 5.28
CA ALA A 179 -41.04 -9.15 5.66
C ALA A 179 -40.77 -8.97 7.18
N GLU A 180 -41.66 -8.29 7.91
CA GLU A 180 -41.51 -7.90 9.34
C GLU A 180 -40.14 -7.30 9.69
N ALA A 181 -39.44 -6.74 8.69
CA ALA A 181 -38.06 -6.28 8.86
C ALA A 181 -37.98 -4.96 9.64
N GLY A 182 -39.06 -4.18 9.64
CA GLY A 182 -39.17 -2.89 10.31
C GLY A 182 -37.98 -1.99 10.00
N ILE A 183 -37.42 -1.36 11.04
CA ILE A 183 -36.29 -0.43 10.92
C ILE A 183 -34.93 -1.11 10.66
N VAL A 184 -34.83 -2.45 10.73
CA VAL A 184 -33.54 -3.16 10.73
C VAL A 184 -32.73 -2.91 9.45
N PRO A 185 -33.27 -3.03 8.22
CA PRO A 185 -32.51 -2.77 6.99
C PRO A 185 -31.94 -1.35 6.93
N ALA A 186 -32.73 -0.36 7.38
CA ALA A 186 -32.31 1.04 7.43
C ALA A 186 -31.12 1.25 8.39
N LEU A 187 -31.16 0.63 9.58
CA LEU A 187 -30.06 0.70 10.55
C LEU A 187 -28.79 0.02 10.04
N VAL A 188 -28.91 -1.13 9.37
CA VAL A 188 -27.76 -1.85 8.80
C VAL A 188 -27.07 -1.00 7.73
N ILE A 189 -27.85 -0.39 6.82
CA ILE A 189 -27.33 0.48 5.76
C ILE A 189 -26.65 1.72 6.36
N ALA A 190 -27.28 2.37 7.35
CA ALA A 190 -26.72 3.55 8.02
C ALA A 190 -25.42 3.21 8.77
N ALA A 191 -25.37 2.10 9.50
CA ALA A 191 -24.19 1.65 10.22
C ALA A 191 -23.02 1.33 9.27
N LEU A 192 -23.29 0.63 8.17
CA LEU A 192 -22.28 0.37 7.14
C LEU A 192 -21.76 1.69 6.54
N GLY A 193 -22.66 2.62 6.21
CA GLY A 193 -22.31 3.95 5.72
C GLY A 193 -21.42 4.72 6.69
N LEU A 194 -21.71 4.68 7.99
CA LEU A 194 -20.90 5.33 9.04
C LEU A 194 -19.49 4.73 9.11
N ILE A 195 -19.38 3.40 9.18
CA ILE A 195 -18.09 2.70 9.27
C ILE A 195 -17.22 3.04 8.05
N LEU A 196 -17.78 2.94 6.85
CA LEU A 196 -17.07 3.25 5.61
C LEU A 196 -16.68 4.73 5.53
N THR A 197 -17.55 5.64 5.97
CA THR A 197 -17.27 7.09 6.01
C THR A 197 -16.10 7.39 6.95
N LEU A 198 -16.07 6.80 8.15
CA LEU A 198 -14.98 6.99 9.12
C LEU A 198 -13.65 6.48 8.57
N VAL A 199 -13.62 5.26 8.02
CA VAL A 199 -12.40 4.68 7.43
C VAL A 199 -11.90 5.55 6.27
N ASN A 200 -12.80 5.95 5.35
CA ASN A 200 -12.41 6.75 4.20
C ASN A 200 -12.05 8.19 4.56
N PHE A 201 -12.60 8.75 5.63
CA PHE A 201 -12.22 10.06 6.14
C PHE A 201 -10.75 10.11 6.56
N PHE A 202 -10.28 9.13 7.33
CA PHE A 202 -8.87 9.08 7.74
C PHE A 202 -7.93 8.88 6.55
N ARG A 203 -8.33 8.07 5.55
CA ARG A 203 -7.53 7.87 4.34
C ARG A 203 -7.50 9.13 3.47
N ALA A 204 -8.64 9.81 3.29
CA ALA A 204 -8.72 11.08 2.57
C ALA A 204 -7.92 12.19 3.27
N LYS A 205 -7.93 12.22 4.60
CA LYS A 205 -7.10 13.15 5.39
C LYS A 205 -5.60 12.90 5.18
N ALA A 206 -5.17 11.64 5.20
CA ALA A 206 -3.76 11.29 4.94
C ALA A 206 -3.32 11.68 3.52
N LEU A 207 -4.19 11.49 2.52
CA LEU A 207 -3.92 11.91 1.15
C LEU A 207 -3.82 13.43 1.00
N ARG A 208 -4.74 14.18 1.60
CA ARG A 208 -4.70 15.66 1.58
C ARG A 208 -3.42 16.18 2.21
N GLN A 209 -2.96 15.58 3.30
CA GLN A 209 -1.70 15.95 3.92
C GLN A 209 -0.52 15.83 2.95
N MET A 210 -0.46 14.77 2.13
CA MET A 210 0.58 14.63 1.09
C MET A 210 0.43 15.66 -0.02
N LEU A 211 -0.80 15.95 -0.46
CA LEU A 211 -1.05 16.91 -1.55
C LEU A 211 -0.80 18.37 -1.14
N ASP A 212 -1.07 18.71 0.12
CA ASP A 212 -1.00 20.08 0.63
C ASP A 212 0.41 20.43 1.16
N THR A 213 1.30 19.44 1.34
CA THR A 213 2.67 19.67 1.81
C THR A 213 3.62 19.82 0.63
N PRO A 214 4.28 20.96 0.42
CA PRO A 214 5.21 21.12 -0.68
C PRO A 214 6.49 20.31 -0.46
N THR A 215 6.87 19.50 -1.45
CA THR A 215 8.13 18.76 -1.44
C THR A 215 9.32 19.70 -1.58
N SER A 216 10.26 19.62 -0.64
CA SER A 216 11.51 20.38 -0.67
C SER A 216 12.62 19.58 -1.38
N LEU A 217 13.50 20.30 -2.07
CA LEU A 217 14.78 19.73 -2.49
C LEU A 217 15.70 19.55 -1.28
N VAL A 218 16.51 18.50 -1.27
CA VAL A 218 17.44 18.20 -0.18
C VAL A 218 18.43 19.34 0.01
N ARG A 219 19.01 19.89 -1.08
CA ARG A 219 19.97 21.01 -0.99
C ARG A 219 19.43 22.27 -0.31
N SER A 220 18.11 22.41 -0.23
CA SER A 220 17.41 23.56 0.34
C SER A 220 16.44 23.16 1.45
N ALA A 221 16.59 21.96 2.01
CA ALA A 221 15.75 21.50 3.10
C ALA A 221 15.98 22.36 4.34
N ALA A 222 14.89 22.83 4.95
CA ALA A 222 14.92 23.65 6.16
C ALA A 222 14.61 22.83 7.41
N VAL A 223 15.01 23.36 8.57
CA VAL A 223 14.58 22.87 9.89
C VAL A 223 13.07 23.03 10.02
N GLY A 224 12.39 22.03 10.58
CA GLY A 224 10.92 21.98 10.64
C GLY A 224 10.41 20.63 10.18
N HIS A 225 9.35 20.61 9.37
CA HIS A 225 8.72 19.38 8.88
C HIS A 225 8.66 19.33 7.35
N PRO A 226 9.79 19.30 6.63
CA PRO A 226 9.78 19.24 5.18
C PRO A 226 9.32 17.87 4.69
N GLU A 227 8.68 17.87 3.54
CA GLU A 227 8.48 16.68 2.73
C GLU A 227 9.69 16.48 1.81
N LEU A 228 10.24 15.27 1.79
CA LEU A 228 11.41 14.88 1.02
C LEU A 228 11.11 13.61 0.22
N VAL A 229 11.53 13.59 -1.04
CA VAL A 229 11.41 12.43 -1.91
C VAL A 229 12.76 12.15 -2.54
N GLY A 230 13.19 10.89 -2.51
CA GLY A 230 14.47 10.53 -3.09
C GLY A 230 14.75 9.05 -3.14
N GLN A 231 15.99 8.75 -3.49
CA GLN A 231 16.56 7.42 -3.47
C GLN A 231 17.23 7.14 -2.14
N VAL A 232 17.01 5.94 -1.62
CA VAL A 232 17.65 5.46 -0.42
C VAL A 232 19.09 5.04 -0.73
N ARG A 233 20.06 5.61 -0.05
CA ARG A 233 21.48 5.24 -0.15
C ARG A 233 22.06 4.84 1.20
N PRO A 234 23.03 3.91 1.24
CA PRO A 234 23.69 3.53 2.48
C PRO A 234 24.35 4.74 3.14
N TRP A 235 24.24 4.84 4.46
CA TRP A 235 25.11 5.72 5.24
C TRP A 235 26.43 4.99 5.55
N ALA A 236 27.28 5.55 6.42
CA ALA A 236 28.56 4.98 6.83
C ALA A 236 28.44 3.57 7.44
N ALA A 237 27.28 3.25 8.03
CA ALA A 237 26.97 1.91 8.55
C ALA A 237 26.79 0.84 7.44
N GLY A 238 26.72 1.24 6.17
CA GLY A 238 26.56 0.33 5.04
C GLY A 238 25.13 -0.17 4.87
N THR A 239 24.97 -1.47 4.63
CA THR A 239 23.67 -2.13 4.50
C THR A 239 23.63 -3.37 5.37
N MET A 240 22.43 -3.83 5.74
CA MET A 240 22.24 -5.07 6.48
C MET A 240 21.79 -6.22 5.57
N THR A 241 22.14 -7.44 5.98
CA THR A 241 21.52 -8.65 5.47
C THR A 241 20.51 -9.14 6.50
N VAL A 242 19.23 -9.14 6.13
CA VAL A 242 18.15 -9.56 7.03
C VAL A 242 17.98 -11.06 6.93
N HIS A 243 18.09 -11.76 8.06
CA HIS A 243 17.82 -13.18 8.18
C HIS A 243 16.45 -13.39 8.81
N VAL A 244 15.48 -13.82 8.00
CA VAL A 244 14.09 -13.97 8.45
C VAL A 244 13.97 -15.18 9.38
N ASP A 245 13.42 -14.95 10.58
CA ASP A 245 13.26 -15.96 11.64
C ASP A 245 14.58 -16.69 12.02
N SER A 246 15.69 -15.95 11.95
CA SER A 246 17.07 -16.42 12.21
C SER A 246 17.54 -17.53 11.27
N ASN A 247 16.98 -17.62 10.06
CA ASN A 247 17.36 -18.61 9.06
C ASN A 247 18.26 -18.00 7.97
N GLN A 248 19.45 -18.57 7.78
CA GLN A 248 20.41 -18.11 6.77
C GLN A 248 19.93 -18.31 5.33
N SER A 249 19.13 -19.36 5.06
CA SER A 249 18.56 -19.59 3.72
C SER A 249 17.46 -18.59 3.37
N MET A 250 16.85 -17.97 4.39
CA MET A 250 15.81 -16.96 4.24
C MET A 250 16.41 -15.58 4.48
N SER A 251 17.39 -15.23 3.65
CA SER A 251 18.11 -13.96 3.75
C SER A 251 17.77 -13.01 2.62
N MET A 252 17.86 -11.72 2.93
CA MET A 252 17.79 -10.64 1.94
C MET A 252 18.93 -9.64 2.20
N PRO A 253 19.89 -9.50 1.27
CA PRO A 253 20.98 -8.53 1.40
C PRO A 253 20.52 -7.11 1.02
N ASN A 254 21.38 -6.12 1.28
CA ASN A 254 21.22 -4.72 0.87
C ASN A 254 19.97 -4.03 1.45
N MET A 255 19.51 -4.47 2.62
CA MET A 255 18.39 -3.88 3.32
C MET A 255 18.88 -2.71 4.18
N LEU A 256 18.02 -1.71 4.37
CA LEU A 256 18.24 -0.59 5.29
C LEU A 256 17.14 -0.49 6.34
N GLY A 257 15.93 -0.94 5.99
CA GLY A 257 14.80 -1.09 6.90
C GLY A 257 14.05 -2.37 6.61
N TYR A 258 13.58 -3.06 7.64
CA TYR A 258 12.77 -4.25 7.46
C TYR A 258 11.69 -4.42 8.51
N GLU A 259 10.68 -5.18 8.12
CA GLU A 259 9.70 -5.79 8.99
C GLU A 259 9.38 -7.15 8.40
N TRP A 260 9.51 -8.22 9.18
CA TRP A 260 9.05 -9.53 8.75
C TRP A 260 7.99 -10.09 9.69
N THR A 261 7.08 -10.84 9.11
CA THR A 261 6.01 -11.53 9.84
C THR A 261 6.08 -13.02 9.56
N TYR A 262 5.86 -13.82 10.61
CA TYR A 262 5.71 -15.26 10.54
C TYR A 262 4.28 -15.63 10.91
N GLU A 263 3.58 -16.24 9.96
CA GLU A 263 2.19 -16.66 10.08
C GLU A 263 2.09 -18.19 10.00
N GLN A 264 1.14 -18.75 10.75
CA GLN A 264 0.79 -20.17 10.69
C GLN A 264 -0.66 -20.32 10.26
N LYS A 265 -0.92 -21.24 9.34
CA LYS A 265 -2.28 -21.66 9.00
C LYS A 265 -2.75 -22.68 10.03
N GLN A 266 -3.56 -22.23 10.98
CA GLN A 266 -4.13 -23.06 12.03
C GLN A 266 -5.54 -23.48 11.61
N CYS A 267 -5.81 -24.78 11.64
CA CYS A 267 -7.10 -25.35 11.31
C CYS A 267 -7.71 -25.99 12.55
N ARG A 268 -8.97 -25.68 12.83
CA ARG A 268 -9.75 -26.27 13.92
C ARG A 268 -11.02 -26.91 13.37
N THR A 269 -11.46 -28.00 13.98
CA THR A 269 -12.77 -28.58 13.69
C THR A 269 -13.80 -27.85 14.54
N VAL A 270 -14.76 -27.19 13.89
CA VAL A 270 -15.90 -26.53 14.54
C VAL A 270 -17.14 -27.36 14.27
N THR A 271 -17.87 -27.72 15.32
CA THR A 271 -19.16 -28.39 15.20
C THR A 271 -20.24 -27.33 15.27
N ASP A 272 -21.05 -27.23 14.21
CA ASP A 272 -22.21 -26.33 14.19
C ASP A 272 -23.33 -26.91 15.07
N ASN A 273 -24.32 -26.10 15.43
CA ASN A 273 -25.42 -26.47 16.35
C ASN A 273 -26.25 -27.68 15.88
N GLU A 274 -26.14 -28.05 14.61
CA GLU A 274 -26.79 -29.20 13.97
C GLU A 274 -25.94 -30.50 14.03
N GLY A 275 -24.77 -30.47 14.68
CA GLY A 275 -23.87 -31.63 14.81
C GLY A 275 -22.93 -31.84 13.61
N ASN A 276 -23.01 -30.99 12.60
CA ASN A 276 -22.12 -31.02 11.43
C ASN A 276 -20.74 -30.46 11.78
N SER A 277 -19.68 -31.18 11.44
CA SER A 277 -18.29 -30.76 11.66
C SER A 277 -17.71 -30.08 10.41
N ARG A 278 -17.20 -28.86 10.55
CA ARG A 278 -16.47 -28.14 9.50
C ARG A 278 -15.06 -27.77 9.94
N GLU A 279 -14.12 -27.80 9.01
CA GLU A 279 -12.76 -27.34 9.27
C GLU A 279 -12.65 -25.85 8.97
N GLU A 280 -12.36 -25.04 10.00
CA GLU A 280 -12.10 -23.61 9.86
C GLU A 280 -10.60 -23.37 9.94
N CYS A 281 -10.01 -22.78 8.90
CA CYS A 281 -8.58 -22.51 8.81
C CYS A 281 -8.30 -21.02 8.70
N ASN A 282 -7.53 -20.47 9.64
CA ASN A 282 -7.15 -19.07 9.65
C ASN A 282 -5.63 -18.91 9.70
N TRP A 283 -5.10 -17.89 9.03
CA TRP A 283 -3.70 -17.48 9.19
C TRP A 283 -3.57 -16.65 10.46
N VAL A 284 -2.65 -17.05 11.33
CA VAL A 284 -2.39 -16.37 12.61
C VAL A 284 -0.94 -15.94 12.65
N THR A 285 -0.70 -14.65 12.89
CA THR A 285 0.65 -14.11 13.10
C THR A 285 1.19 -14.59 14.45
N ILE A 286 2.35 -15.23 14.42
CA ILE A 286 2.96 -15.85 15.61
C ILE A 286 4.19 -15.07 16.06
N ARG A 287 4.99 -14.60 15.11
CA ARG A 287 6.18 -13.78 15.38
C ARG A 287 6.29 -12.67 14.37
N THR A 288 6.84 -11.57 14.82
CA THR A 288 7.21 -10.42 14.00
C THR A 288 8.52 -9.89 14.52
N ASP A 289 9.29 -9.27 13.63
CA ASP A 289 10.51 -8.57 13.99
C ASP A 289 10.72 -7.42 13.02
N ASN A 290 11.36 -6.36 13.51
CA ASN A 290 11.62 -5.17 12.73
C ASN A 290 12.95 -4.56 13.14
N GLY A 291 13.50 -3.75 12.25
CA GLY A 291 14.74 -3.03 12.52
C GLY A 291 15.10 -2.13 11.36
N GLY A 292 16.05 -1.25 11.61
CA GLY A 292 16.52 -0.34 10.59
C GLY A 292 17.90 0.22 10.88
N MET A 293 18.47 0.86 9.87
CA MET A 293 19.67 1.68 10.01
C MET A 293 19.34 3.06 9.46
N PRO A 294 19.96 4.12 9.99
CA PRO A 294 19.86 5.41 9.34
C PRO A 294 20.51 5.34 7.96
N PHE A 295 19.96 6.10 7.02
CA PHE A 295 20.34 6.07 5.61
C PHE A 295 20.42 7.50 5.06
N ILE A 296 20.98 7.64 3.86
CA ILE A 296 21.01 8.91 3.14
C ILE A 296 19.86 8.93 2.13
N LEU A 297 18.96 9.89 2.25
CA LEU A 297 17.98 10.21 1.22
C LEU A 297 18.65 11.12 0.20
N GLN A 298 18.77 10.64 -1.04
CA GLN A 298 19.32 11.40 -2.16
C GLN A 298 18.23 11.79 -3.15
N ASP A 299 17.98 13.07 -3.34
CA ASP A 299 17.01 13.57 -4.32
C ASP A 299 17.63 13.95 -5.68
N GLY A 300 18.94 13.79 -5.82
CA GLY A 300 19.75 14.20 -6.97
C GLY A 300 20.53 15.50 -6.72
N THR A 301 19.97 16.42 -5.95
CA THR A 301 20.59 17.71 -5.60
C THR A 301 21.56 17.62 -4.43
N GLY A 302 21.33 16.68 -3.51
CA GLY A 302 22.19 16.41 -2.36
C GLY A 302 21.63 15.26 -1.53
N GLY A 303 22.38 14.88 -0.50
CA GLY A 303 22.02 13.80 0.42
C GLY A 303 21.66 14.34 1.79
N ILE A 304 20.69 13.75 2.47
CA ILE A 304 20.35 14.09 3.85
C ILE A 304 20.19 12.82 4.69
N LYS A 305 20.71 12.85 5.91
CA LYS A 305 20.61 11.72 6.84
C LYS A 305 19.17 11.59 7.37
N VAL A 306 18.63 10.38 7.29
CA VAL A 306 17.30 10.02 7.79
C VAL A 306 17.44 8.93 8.85
N ASN A 307 16.93 9.19 10.05
CA ASN A 307 16.94 8.25 11.16
C ASN A 307 15.72 7.33 11.11
N LEU A 308 15.81 6.24 10.34
CA LEU A 308 14.69 5.34 10.05
C LEU A 308 13.97 4.83 11.30
N GLU A 309 14.70 4.34 12.31
CA GLU A 309 14.10 3.74 13.52
C GLU A 309 13.34 4.75 14.38
N SER A 310 13.56 6.05 14.17
CA SER A 310 12.82 7.08 14.90
C SER A 310 11.38 7.25 14.42
N PHE A 311 11.02 6.72 13.25
CA PHE A 311 9.69 6.89 12.66
C PHE A 311 8.66 6.00 13.36
N LYS A 312 7.65 6.64 13.95
CA LYS A 312 6.48 5.96 14.54
C LYS A 312 5.61 5.26 13.49
N ARG A 313 5.70 5.70 12.23
CA ARG A 313 4.83 5.27 11.13
C ARG A 313 5.67 5.02 9.89
N THR A 314 5.91 3.76 9.62
CA THR A 314 6.65 3.31 8.45
C THR A 314 5.73 2.42 7.62
N ASN A 315 5.66 2.69 6.33
CA ASN A 315 4.88 1.90 5.39
C ASN A 315 5.78 1.45 4.23
N TYR A 316 6.21 0.19 4.29
CA TYR A 316 7.03 -0.41 3.24
C TYR A 316 6.23 -0.81 2.00
N GLY A 317 4.91 -0.58 1.96
CA GLY A 317 4.06 -0.96 0.83
C GLY A 317 3.92 -2.47 0.69
N GLN A 318 4.02 -2.98 -0.54
CA GLN A 318 3.94 -4.41 -0.79
C GLN A 318 5.17 -5.14 -0.22
N PHE A 319 5.00 -6.40 0.19
CA PHE A 319 6.13 -7.24 0.60
C PHE A 319 7.18 -7.34 -0.52
N ILE A 320 8.45 -7.54 -0.17
CA ILE A 320 9.52 -7.70 -1.17
C ILE A 320 9.72 -9.18 -1.49
N LYS A 321 9.63 -10.04 -0.48
CA LYS A 321 9.78 -11.49 -0.64
C LYS A 321 8.94 -12.23 0.39
N ARG A 322 8.36 -13.34 -0.03
CA ARG A 322 7.61 -14.27 0.82
C ARG A 322 8.20 -15.67 0.66
N TRP A 323 8.20 -16.42 1.75
CA TRP A 323 8.49 -17.85 1.79
C TRP A 323 7.27 -18.57 2.36
N ASP A 324 6.86 -19.66 1.73
CA ASP A 324 5.78 -20.53 2.19
C ASP A 324 6.32 -21.97 2.33
N GLY A 325 5.80 -22.74 3.30
CA GLY A 325 6.22 -24.12 3.57
C GLY A 325 5.16 -24.93 4.31
N ALA A 326 5.14 -26.26 4.11
CA ALA A 326 4.24 -27.16 4.87
C ALA A 326 4.74 -27.47 6.29
N PHE A 327 6.03 -27.31 6.54
CA PHE A 327 6.69 -27.63 7.80
C PHE A 327 7.36 -26.37 8.36
N ALA A 328 7.43 -26.26 9.70
CA ALA A 328 8.25 -25.22 10.31
C ALA A 328 9.72 -25.50 9.97
N GLN A 329 10.55 -24.45 9.98
CA GLN A 329 11.94 -24.50 9.54
C GLN A 329 12.79 -25.60 10.21
N THR A 330 12.44 -26.03 11.42
CA THR A 330 13.08 -27.16 12.10
C THR A 330 12.04 -28.06 12.74
N LEU A 331 12.37 -29.36 12.87
CA LEU A 331 11.52 -30.36 13.53
C LEU A 331 11.11 -29.92 14.95
N GLY A 332 12.03 -29.26 15.68
CA GLY A 332 11.78 -28.71 17.02
C GLY A 332 10.82 -27.50 17.02
N LYS A 333 10.99 -26.55 16.09
CA LYS A 333 10.04 -25.44 15.91
C LYS A 333 8.66 -25.95 15.48
N GLN A 334 8.60 -27.05 14.74
CA GLN A 334 7.35 -27.68 14.31
C GLN A 334 6.65 -28.42 15.45
N LEU A 335 7.40 -29.19 16.25
CA LEU A 335 6.91 -29.81 17.47
C LEU A 335 6.34 -28.77 18.44
N MET A 336 7.08 -27.67 18.67
CA MET A 336 6.61 -26.56 19.51
C MET A 336 5.39 -25.85 18.90
N ALA A 337 5.36 -25.63 17.59
CA ALA A 337 4.18 -25.03 16.93
C ALA A 337 2.94 -25.94 17.07
N SER A 338 3.10 -27.25 16.89
CA SER A 338 2.01 -28.21 17.10
C SER A 338 1.60 -28.37 18.56
N ALA A 339 2.55 -28.28 19.50
CA ALA A 339 2.29 -28.37 20.93
C ALA A 339 1.54 -27.12 21.44
N VAL A 340 1.97 -25.92 21.03
CA VAL A 340 1.31 -24.66 21.40
C VAL A 340 -0.08 -24.54 20.77
N ALA A 341 -0.24 -24.90 19.49
CA ALA A 341 -1.54 -24.90 18.82
C ALA A 341 -2.51 -25.95 19.41
N GLY A 342 -1.98 -27.11 19.83
CA GLY A 342 -2.73 -28.14 20.54
C GLY A 342 -3.17 -27.71 21.94
N LEU A 343 -2.29 -27.04 22.71
CA LEU A 343 -2.55 -26.61 24.09
C LEU A 343 -3.49 -25.41 24.19
N LEU A 344 -3.48 -24.50 23.19
CA LEU A 344 -4.29 -23.27 23.20
C LEU A 344 -5.65 -23.40 22.49
N GLY A 345 -6.03 -24.58 22.01
CA GLY A 345 -7.36 -24.77 21.40
C GLY A 345 -7.55 -25.94 20.45
N GLY A 346 -6.70 -26.98 20.50
CA GLY A 346 -6.86 -28.18 19.66
C GLY A 346 -6.64 -27.94 18.16
N ALA A 347 -5.97 -26.85 17.76
CA ALA A 347 -5.77 -26.51 16.36
C ALA A 347 -4.57 -27.25 15.75
N ARG A 348 -4.71 -27.71 14.51
CA ARG A 348 -3.62 -28.33 13.72
C ARG A 348 -2.98 -27.30 12.80
N VAL A 349 -1.66 -27.18 12.86
CA VAL A 349 -0.89 -26.33 11.92
C VAL A 349 -0.73 -27.08 10.59
N LYS A 350 -1.14 -26.45 9.48
CA LYS A 350 -1.04 -27.02 8.11
C LYS A 350 0.01 -26.37 7.24
N ALA A 351 0.31 -25.10 7.45
CA ALA A 351 1.23 -24.35 6.61
C ALA A 351 1.87 -23.20 7.39
N HIS A 352 3.01 -22.77 6.89
CA HIS A 352 3.86 -21.74 7.44
C HIS A 352 4.15 -20.70 6.36
N ARG A 353 4.12 -19.43 6.73
CA ARG A 353 4.41 -18.32 5.83
C ARG A 353 5.30 -17.33 6.54
N TRP A 354 6.32 -16.86 5.83
CA TRP A 354 7.15 -15.75 6.25
C TRP A 354 7.07 -14.67 5.18
N THR A 355 6.75 -13.45 5.58
CA THR A 355 6.64 -12.32 4.64
C THR A 355 7.58 -11.22 5.08
N LEU A 356 8.45 -10.77 4.18
CA LEU A 356 9.40 -9.68 4.42
C LEU A 356 8.94 -8.42 3.68
N TYR A 357 8.82 -7.34 4.44
CA TYR A 357 8.64 -5.98 3.98
C TYR A 357 9.91 -5.19 4.29
N GLY A 358 10.17 -4.12 3.55
CA GLY A 358 11.30 -3.26 3.88
C GLY A 358 11.66 -2.25 2.81
N LEU A 359 12.86 -1.71 3.01
CA LEU A 359 13.50 -0.68 2.19
C LEU A 359 14.92 -1.13 1.87
N ARG A 360 15.23 -1.28 0.58
CA ARG A 360 16.56 -1.64 0.10
C ARG A 360 17.34 -0.43 -0.36
N SER A 361 18.65 -0.60 -0.42
CA SER A 361 19.53 0.33 -1.10
C SER A 361 19.09 0.52 -2.55
N GLY A 362 18.84 1.78 -2.95
CA GLY A 362 18.36 2.16 -4.27
C GLY A 362 16.84 2.28 -4.41
N ASP A 363 16.05 1.81 -3.44
CA ASP A 363 14.59 1.94 -3.48
C ASP A 363 14.16 3.42 -3.38
N PRO A 364 12.99 3.79 -3.94
CA PRO A 364 12.43 5.12 -3.74
C PRO A 364 11.84 5.25 -2.33
N VAL A 365 11.98 6.42 -1.74
CA VAL A 365 11.39 6.74 -0.43
C VAL A 365 10.75 8.12 -0.44
N TYR A 366 9.58 8.18 0.18
CA TYR A 366 8.85 9.38 0.54
C TYR A 366 8.97 9.56 2.05
N VAL A 367 9.43 10.72 2.49
CA VAL A 367 9.65 11.04 3.90
C VAL A 367 8.96 12.35 4.22
N LEU A 368 8.07 12.30 5.20
CA LEU A 368 7.60 13.46 5.91
C LEU A 368 8.10 13.36 7.34
N GLY A 369 9.08 14.19 7.70
CA GLY A 369 9.78 14.05 8.97
C GLY A 369 10.18 15.39 9.57
N ALA A 370 10.50 15.38 10.87
CA ALA A 370 11.03 16.51 11.60
C ALA A 370 12.54 16.65 11.32
N THR A 371 12.92 17.66 10.55
CA THR A 371 14.31 18.03 10.31
C THR A 371 14.85 18.84 11.46
N LYS A 372 15.97 18.39 12.04
CA LYS A 372 16.63 19.01 13.19
C LYS A 372 18.11 19.25 12.91
N PRO A 373 18.72 20.30 13.50
CA PRO A 373 20.16 20.48 13.47
C PRO A 373 20.88 19.30 14.13
N ARG A 374 21.94 18.81 13.48
CA ARG A 374 22.87 17.84 14.06
C ARG A 374 23.76 18.55 15.09
N PRO A 375 24.13 17.89 16.19
CA PRO A 375 25.16 18.40 17.08
C PRO A 375 26.47 18.66 16.33
N ALA A 376 27.17 19.75 16.63
CA ALA A 376 28.42 20.11 15.96
C ALA A 376 29.48 18.99 16.03
N THR A 377 29.51 18.25 17.14
CA THR A 377 30.37 17.08 17.34
C THR A 377 30.07 15.95 16.37
N GLU A 378 28.80 15.71 16.03
CA GLU A 378 28.40 14.70 15.05
C GLU A 378 28.70 15.11 13.61
N VAL A 379 28.62 16.42 13.31
CA VAL A 379 29.01 16.94 12.00
C VAL A 379 30.53 16.83 11.82
N GLN A 380 31.31 17.16 12.85
CA GLN A 380 32.78 17.04 12.81
C GLN A 380 33.26 15.59 12.78
N ALA A 381 32.52 14.66 13.40
CA ALA A 381 32.85 13.23 13.39
C ALA A 381 32.53 12.55 12.05
N ASP A 382 31.68 13.14 11.21
CA ASP A 382 31.32 12.61 9.90
C ASP A 382 32.28 13.17 8.83
N PRO A 383 33.23 12.37 8.33
CA PRO A 383 34.29 12.86 7.44
C PRO A 383 33.79 13.33 6.07
N GLN A 384 32.54 13.03 5.71
CA GLN A 384 31.94 13.48 4.45
C GLN A 384 30.99 14.67 4.64
N ALA A 385 30.62 15.02 5.87
CA ALA A 385 29.76 16.15 6.15
C ALA A 385 30.56 17.46 6.08
N ASP A 386 30.01 18.45 5.39
CA ASP A 386 30.59 19.80 5.28
C ASP A 386 29.78 20.77 6.15
N GLY A 387 30.38 21.37 7.17
CA GLY A 387 29.70 22.31 8.07
C GLY A 387 29.22 23.62 7.40
N THR A 388 29.65 23.91 6.17
CA THR A 388 29.22 25.08 5.40
C THR A 388 27.99 24.81 4.54
N VAL A 389 27.64 23.54 4.35
CA VAL A 389 26.52 23.10 3.52
C VAL A 389 25.31 22.86 4.41
N GLY A 390 24.15 23.43 4.08
CA GLY A 390 22.97 23.35 4.95
C GLY A 390 22.53 21.90 5.22
N HIS A 391 22.34 21.10 4.16
CA HIS A 391 21.74 19.77 4.24
C HIS A 391 22.60 18.69 4.91
N THR A 392 23.89 18.93 5.09
CA THR A 392 24.82 18.04 5.82
C THR A 392 24.77 18.28 7.33
N THR A 393 24.35 19.48 7.75
CA THR A 393 24.28 19.91 9.16
C THR A 393 22.94 19.60 9.82
N ILE A 394 21.99 19.04 9.08
CA ILE A 394 20.66 18.66 9.54
C ILE A 394 20.40 17.18 9.30
N GLU A 395 19.46 16.62 10.04
CA GLU A 395 19.00 15.24 9.89
C GLU A 395 17.49 15.12 10.15
N VAL A 396 16.89 14.07 9.61
CA VAL A 396 15.44 13.86 9.64
C VAL A 396 15.07 12.80 10.67
N TRP A 397 14.09 13.12 11.50
CA TRP A 397 13.54 12.28 12.56
C TRP A 397 12.03 12.09 12.39
N GLY A 398 11.49 10.96 12.85
CA GLY A 398 10.06 10.65 12.77
C GLY A 398 9.36 10.49 14.11
N ASN A 399 9.96 10.99 15.19
CA ASN A 399 9.46 10.85 16.56
C ASN A 399 8.50 11.98 16.98
N GLU A 400 8.56 13.14 16.34
CA GLU A 400 7.78 14.34 16.68
C GLU A 400 6.86 14.77 15.54
N ASP A 401 5.55 14.61 15.75
CA ASP A 401 4.52 15.10 14.83
C ASP A 401 4.32 16.62 15.00
N ALA A 402 4.01 17.32 13.90
CA ALA A 402 3.58 18.72 13.95
C ALA A 402 2.06 18.82 14.10
N PRO A 403 1.51 19.96 14.57
CA PRO A 403 0.08 20.22 14.50
C PRO A 403 -0.44 20.07 13.06
N GLY A 404 -1.29 19.07 12.82
CA GLY A 404 -1.84 18.79 11.49
C GLY A 404 -0.96 17.95 10.55
N MET A 405 0.30 17.67 10.90
CA MET A 405 1.21 16.85 10.09
C MET A 405 1.78 15.68 10.89
N LYS A 406 1.50 14.47 10.42
CA LYS A 406 2.05 13.23 10.98
C LYS A 406 3.33 12.86 10.28
N CYS A 407 4.42 12.67 11.03
CA CYS A 407 5.65 12.14 10.47
C CYS A 407 5.44 10.70 10.00
N THR A 408 5.83 10.43 8.75
CA THR A 408 5.64 9.15 8.06
C THR A 408 6.80 8.89 7.11
N LEU A 409 7.19 7.63 7.01
CA LEU A 409 8.13 7.14 6.00
C LEU A 409 7.43 6.09 5.15
N MET A 410 7.53 6.22 3.83
CA MET A 410 6.86 5.33 2.90
C MET A 410 7.79 4.90 1.77
N ARG A 411 7.80 3.60 1.43
CA ARG A 411 8.48 3.14 0.19
C ARG A 411 7.67 3.60 -1.02
N GLY A 412 8.34 4.20 -1.98
CA GLY A 412 7.74 4.85 -3.15
C GLY A 412 7.99 6.35 -3.19
N THR A 413 7.94 6.91 -4.39
CA THR A 413 7.90 8.37 -4.61
C THR A 413 6.49 8.93 -4.38
N GLU A 414 6.36 10.25 -4.27
CA GLU A 414 5.06 10.91 -4.27
C GLU A 414 4.22 10.47 -5.49
N LEU A 415 4.85 10.40 -6.67
CA LEU A 415 4.23 9.91 -7.90
C LEU A 415 3.62 8.51 -7.75
N SER A 416 4.36 7.59 -7.13
CA SER A 416 3.90 6.22 -6.92
C SER A 416 2.83 6.10 -5.82
N ASN A 417 2.91 6.90 -4.76
CA ASN A 417 2.03 6.81 -3.59
C ASN A 417 0.71 7.55 -3.83
N VAL A 418 0.79 8.79 -4.33
CA VAL A 418 -0.37 9.63 -4.64
C VAL A 418 -1.00 9.23 -5.97
N GLY A 419 -0.21 8.81 -6.96
CA GLY A 419 -0.70 8.40 -8.28
C GLY A 419 -1.65 7.19 -8.30
N LYS A 420 -1.70 6.41 -7.22
CA LYS A 420 -2.65 5.30 -7.04
C LYS A 420 -3.85 5.65 -6.17
N SER A 421 -3.82 6.82 -5.54
CA SER A 421 -4.91 7.28 -4.70
C SER A 421 -6.14 7.64 -5.53
N ARG A 422 -7.29 7.58 -4.87
CA ARG A 422 -8.57 8.09 -5.38
C ARG A 422 -8.81 9.46 -4.77
N SER A 423 -9.62 10.28 -5.43
CA SER A 423 -9.92 11.60 -4.90
C SER A 423 -10.66 11.49 -3.56
N GLY A 424 -10.51 12.50 -2.70
CA GLY A 424 -11.26 12.56 -1.44
C GLY A 424 -12.78 12.56 -1.67
N LEU A 425 -13.27 13.09 -2.80
CA LEU A 425 -14.69 13.05 -3.15
C LEU A 425 -15.15 11.61 -3.41
N GLU A 426 -14.41 10.87 -4.23
CA GLU A 426 -14.71 9.47 -4.54
C GLU A 426 -14.73 8.56 -3.31
N MET A 427 -13.82 8.84 -2.36
CA MET A 427 -13.73 8.08 -1.12
C MET A 427 -14.88 8.36 -0.16
N MET A 428 -15.42 9.58 -0.18
CA MET A 428 -16.41 10.04 0.82
C MET A 428 -17.85 9.97 0.33
N VAL A 429 -18.13 10.27 -0.93
CA VAL A 429 -19.52 10.41 -1.42
C VAL A 429 -20.34 9.12 -1.32
N PRO A 430 -19.90 7.95 -1.84
CA PRO A 430 -20.74 6.74 -1.75
C PRO A 430 -21.05 6.30 -0.31
N PRO A 431 -20.09 6.29 0.65
CA PRO A 431 -20.38 6.02 2.05
C PRO A 431 -21.33 7.03 2.71
N ILE A 432 -21.18 8.33 2.40
CA ILE A 432 -22.08 9.37 2.92
C ILE A 432 -23.50 9.17 2.40
N LEU A 433 -23.66 8.80 1.12
CA LEU A 433 -24.96 8.47 0.54
C LEU A 433 -25.61 7.29 1.28
N LEU A 434 -24.85 6.23 1.58
CA LEU A 434 -25.36 5.10 2.38
C LEU A 434 -25.75 5.54 3.80
N LEU A 435 -24.94 6.37 4.46
CA LEU A 435 -25.22 6.85 5.81
C LEU A 435 -26.50 7.69 5.86
N LEU A 436 -26.55 8.77 5.06
CA LEU A 436 -27.69 9.69 5.06
C LEU A 436 -28.95 9.03 4.50
N GLY A 437 -28.81 8.22 3.45
CA GLY A 437 -29.92 7.46 2.89
C GLY A 437 -30.44 6.42 3.87
N GLY A 438 -29.58 5.66 4.54
CA GLY A 438 -29.98 4.71 5.58
C GLY A 438 -30.74 5.39 6.72
N LEU A 439 -30.27 6.56 7.17
CA LEU A 439 -31.00 7.36 8.16
C LEU A 439 -32.35 7.86 7.64
N SER A 440 -32.46 8.23 6.36
CA SER A 440 -33.75 8.63 5.79
C SER A 440 -34.74 7.47 5.68
N LEU A 441 -34.27 6.24 5.44
CA LEU A 441 -35.11 5.05 5.38
C LEU A 441 -35.75 4.72 6.74
N ILE A 442 -35.16 5.16 7.86
CA ILE A 442 -35.78 5.05 9.19
C ILE A 442 -37.12 5.78 9.23
N GLY A 443 -37.24 6.92 8.53
CA GLY A 443 -38.50 7.67 8.48
C GLY A 443 -39.59 7.01 7.63
N LEU A 444 -39.24 5.98 6.85
CA LEU A 444 -40.17 5.16 6.06
C LEU A 444 -40.57 3.86 6.78
N ALA A 445 -39.90 3.53 7.90
CA ALA A 445 -40.03 2.27 8.63
C ALA A 445 -41.08 2.31 9.74
#